data_AF-A0A6I5NE92-F1
#
_entry.id   AF-A0A6I5NE92-F1
#
_cell.length_a   1.000
_cell.length_b   1.000
_cell.length_c   1.000
_cell.angle_alpha   90.00
_cell.angle_beta   90.00
_cell.angle_gamma   90.00
#
_symmetry.space_group_name_H-M   'P 1'
#
loop_
_entity.id
_entity.type
_entity.pdbx_description
1 polymer ?
#
loop_
_entity_poly.entity_id
_entity_poly.type
_entity_poly.pdbx_seq_one_letter_code
_entity_poly.pdbx_strand_id
1 'polypeptide(L)'
;DSLEDFFKKQKLNQAPESRSVVFDKLVELMKALNGPVSFNDITKTLRDSMKGELSLGRKQISEILNCLRYFDLFRDKKNKPVKNTSELIYSMASLKPKTFERKCMEFYVEKVLQLFDPDFFDDKENIKIFERLTLGTVPSSEKIESMKERREYAQSSDISNDD
;
A
#
# COMPACT_ATOMS: atom_id res chain seq x y z
N ASP A 1 -1.12 13.83 18.73
CA ASP A 1 -0.13 12.89 18.18
C ASP A 1 0.52 13.47 16.94
N SER A 2 1.82 13.24 16.71
CA SER A 2 2.49 13.64 15.47
C SER A 2 2.17 12.64 14.34
N LEU A 3 2.31 13.06 13.07
CA LEU A 3 2.18 12.15 11.92
C LEU A 3 3.21 11.02 11.97
N GLU A 4 4.40 11.28 12.50
CA GLU A 4 5.45 10.26 12.65
C GLU A 4 5.04 9.18 13.67
N ASP A 5 4.49 9.57 14.82
CA ASP A 5 3.99 8.64 15.82
C ASP A 5 2.82 7.82 15.28
N PHE A 6 1.94 8.46 14.51
CA PHE A 6 0.84 7.77 13.82
C PHE A 6 1.38 6.68 12.89
N PHE A 7 2.35 6.99 12.02
CA PHE A 7 2.93 5.98 11.13
C PHE A 7 3.62 4.86 11.88
N LYS A 8 4.36 5.15 12.95
CA LYS A 8 4.97 4.12 13.81
C LYS A 8 3.92 3.21 14.44
N LYS A 9 2.85 3.78 15.03
CA LYS A 9 1.76 3.01 15.67
C LYS A 9 1.03 2.12 14.65
N GLN A 10 0.73 2.67 13.47
CA GLN A 10 0.02 1.97 12.40
C GLN A 10 0.94 1.05 11.58
N LYS A 11 2.25 1.04 11.84
CA LYS A 11 3.26 0.30 11.06
C LYS A 11 3.21 0.62 9.57
N LEU A 12 3.02 1.90 9.28
CA LEU A 12 3.01 2.46 7.93
C LEU A 12 4.37 3.08 7.60
N ASN A 13 4.54 3.47 6.34
CA ASN A 13 5.70 4.22 5.87
C ASN A 13 7.04 3.53 6.15
N GLN A 14 7.18 2.27 5.71
CA GLN A 14 8.50 1.64 5.62
C GLN A 14 9.43 2.49 4.74
N ALA A 15 10.72 2.57 5.08
CA ALA A 15 11.67 3.44 4.40
C ALA A 15 11.63 3.26 2.86
N PRO A 16 11.72 4.34 2.06
CA PRO A 16 11.59 4.25 0.60
C PRO A 16 12.60 3.31 -0.05
N GLU A 17 13.83 3.28 0.45
CA GLU A 17 14.87 2.37 -0.02
C GLU A 17 14.43 0.91 0.18
N SER A 18 13.81 0.63 1.33
CA SER A 18 13.23 -0.68 1.62
C SER A 18 12.07 -1.02 0.69
N ARG A 19 11.20 -0.05 0.38
CA ARG A 19 10.09 -0.23 -0.58
C ARG A 19 10.62 -0.52 -1.98
N SER A 20 11.57 0.26 -2.47
CA SER A 20 12.13 0.11 -3.82
C SER A 20 12.73 -1.27 -4.03
N VAL A 21 13.57 -1.74 -3.10
CA VAL A 21 14.18 -3.07 -3.19
C VAL A 21 13.10 -4.16 -3.21
N VAL A 22 12.08 -4.06 -2.35
CA VAL A 22 10.96 -5.00 -2.33
C VAL A 22 10.19 -4.99 -3.66
N PHE A 23 9.96 -3.82 -4.24
CA PHE A 23 9.25 -3.68 -5.51
C PHE A 23 10.04 -4.26 -6.69
N ASP A 24 11.35 -4.01 -6.76
CA ASP A 24 12.18 -4.55 -7.83
C ASP A 24 12.23 -6.08 -7.77
N LYS A 25 12.47 -6.65 -6.57
CA LYS A 25 12.43 -8.11 -6.37
C LYS A 25 11.04 -8.70 -6.62
N LEU A 26 9.96 -7.97 -6.30
CA LEU A 26 8.61 -8.40 -6.63
C LEU A 26 8.39 -8.46 -8.15
N VAL A 27 8.87 -7.47 -8.90
CA VAL A 27 8.77 -7.49 -10.37
C VAL A 27 9.53 -8.68 -10.95
N GLU A 28 10.74 -8.95 -10.46
CA GLU A 28 11.54 -10.12 -10.87
C GLU A 28 10.79 -11.42 -10.59
N LEU A 29 10.30 -11.60 -9.36
CA LEU A 29 9.54 -12.78 -8.94
C LEU A 29 8.31 -13.00 -9.82
N MET A 30 7.53 -11.95 -10.06
CA MET A 30 6.28 -12.06 -10.82
C MET A 30 6.52 -12.30 -12.32
N LYS A 31 7.66 -11.87 -12.87
CA LYS A 31 8.06 -12.20 -14.26
C LYS A 31 8.52 -13.64 -14.41
N ALA A 32 9.19 -14.17 -13.38
CA ALA A 32 9.70 -15.54 -13.36
C ALA A 32 8.65 -16.58 -12.91
N LEU A 33 7.41 -16.14 -12.67
CA LEU A 33 6.39 -16.95 -12.06
C LEU A 33 5.87 -18.03 -13.04
N ASN A 34 6.04 -19.30 -12.67
CA ASN A 34 5.61 -20.46 -13.46
C ASN A 34 4.31 -21.13 -12.96
N GLY A 35 3.58 -20.48 -12.05
CA GLY A 35 2.35 -21.03 -11.46
C GLY A 35 1.77 -20.15 -10.34
N PRO A 36 0.61 -20.51 -9.77
CA PRO A 36 0.03 -19.75 -8.68
C PRO A 36 0.91 -19.75 -7.43
N VAL A 37 0.96 -18.63 -6.73
CA VAL A 37 1.69 -18.46 -5.47
C VAL A 37 0.80 -17.87 -4.39
N SER A 38 1.02 -18.27 -3.14
CA SER A 38 0.35 -17.63 -2.00
C SER A 38 1.06 -16.32 -1.63
N PHE A 39 0.34 -15.44 -0.95
CA PHE A 39 0.93 -14.20 -0.43
C PHE A 39 2.08 -14.49 0.56
N ASN A 40 1.95 -15.57 1.36
CA ASN A 40 3.00 -16.01 2.28
C ASN A 40 4.25 -16.47 1.52
N ASP A 41 4.10 -17.20 0.41
CA ASP A 41 5.22 -17.63 -0.42
C ASP A 41 5.93 -16.44 -1.08
N ILE A 42 5.17 -15.44 -1.56
CA ILE A 42 5.75 -14.19 -2.05
C ILE A 42 6.60 -13.53 -0.95
N THR A 43 6.03 -13.29 0.24
CA THR A 43 6.78 -12.60 1.32
C THR A 43 8.02 -13.39 1.77
N LYS A 44 7.94 -14.73 1.80
CA LYS A 44 9.07 -15.61 2.09
C LYS A 44 10.14 -15.51 1.01
N THR A 45 9.76 -15.61 -0.26
CA THR A 45 10.68 -15.61 -1.39
C THR A 45 11.40 -14.28 -1.49
N LEU A 46 10.68 -13.16 -1.33
CA LEU A 46 11.27 -11.83 -1.31
C LEU A 46 12.29 -11.69 -0.17
N ARG A 47 11.93 -12.07 1.05
CA ARG A 47 12.86 -12.06 2.19
C ARG A 47 14.13 -12.85 1.87
N ASP A 48 13.95 -14.06 1.36
CA ASP A 48 15.06 -14.98 1.12
C ASP A 48 15.96 -14.45 -0.01
N SER A 49 15.38 -13.82 -1.05
CA SER A 49 16.12 -13.19 -2.16
C SER A 49 16.91 -11.93 -1.77
N MET A 50 16.51 -11.24 -0.70
CA MET A 50 17.18 -10.01 -0.22
C MET A 50 18.19 -10.29 0.90
N LYS A 51 18.36 -11.56 1.30
CA LYS A 51 19.25 -11.96 2.40
C LYS A 51 20.70 -11.62 2.05
N GLY A 52 21.19 -10.49 2.55
CA GLY A 52 22.54 -9.97 2.30
C GLY A 52 22.58 -8.56 1.72
N GLU A 53 21.49 -8.11 1.09
CA GLU A 53 21.34 -6.73 0.59
C GLU A 53 20.63 -5.86 1.63
N LEU A 54 19.54 -6.38 2.21
CA LEU A 54 18.71 -5.67 3.17
C LEU A 54 18.03 -6.65 4.12
N SER A 55 18.19 -6.44 5.43
CA SER A 55 17.59 -7.30 6.45
C SER A 55 16.17 -6.85 6.78
N LEU A 56 15.21 -7.16 5.89
CA LEU A 56 13.78 -6.99 6.17
C LEU A 56 13.15 -8.28 6.68
N GLY A 57 12.40 -8.19 7.77
CA GLY A 57 11.56 -9.28 8.24
C GLY A 57 10.35 -9.51 7.32
N ARG A 58 9.78 -10.72 7.34
CA ARG A 58 8.56 -11.04 6.55
C ARG A 58 7.41 -10.07 6.84
N LYS A 59 7.30 -9.61 8.08
CA LYS A 59 6.26 -8.67 8.51
C LYS A 59 6.39 -7.32 7.79
N GLN A 60 7.60 -6.76 7.72
CA GLN A 60 7.85 -5.49 7.03
C GLN A 60 7.56 -5.61 5.53
N ILE A 61 7.96 -6.73 4.90
CA ILE A 61 7.64 -7.00 3.50
C ILE A 61 6.12 -7.08 3.30
N SER A 62 5.41 -7.81 4.17
CA SER A 62 3.94 -7.91 4.13
C SER A 62 3.28 -6.53 4.26
N GLU A 63 3.77 -5.68 5.17
CA GLU A 63 3.30 -4.30 5.34
C GLU A 63 3.47 -3.47 4.06
N ILE A 64 4.60 -3.60 3.36
CA ILE A 64 4.84 -2.94 2.07
C ILE A 64 3.86 -3.46 1.01
N LEU A 65 3.70 -4.78 0.90
CA LEU A 65 2.84 -5.40 -0.11
C LEU A 65 1.34 -5.17 0.15
N ASN A 66 0.95 -4.85 1.39
CA ASN A 66 -0.44 -4.59 1.72
C ASN A 66 -1.00 -3.37 0.97
N CYS A 67 -0.18 -2.33 0.69
CA CYS A 67 -0.65 -1.20 -0.11
C CYS A 67 -1.04 -1.65 -1.53
N LEU A 68 -0.29 -2.60 -2.11
CA LEU A 68 -0.56 -3.12 -3.45
C LEU A 68 -1.79 -4.02 -3.48
N ARG A 69 -1.98 -4.84 -2.44
CA ARG A 69 -3.19 -5.65 -2.29
C ARG A 69 -4.44 -4.78 -2.08
N TYR A 70 -4.33 -3.73 -1.27
CA TYR A 70 -5.42 -2.78 -1.03
C TYR A 70 -5.92 -2.14 -2.33
N PHE A 71 -5.00 -1.81 -3.25
CA PHE A 71 -5.32 -1.26 -4.57
C PHE A 71 -5.50 -2.32 -5.67
N ASP A 72 -5.81 -3.57 -5.30
CA ASP A 72 -6.22 -4.61 -6.24
C ASP A 72 -5.18 -4.95 -7.31
N LEU A 73 -3.89 -4.83 -7.00
CA LEU A 73 -2.84 -5.12 -7.96
C LEU A 73 -2.65 -6.63 -8.17
N PHE A 74 -2.85 -7.44 -7.15
CA PHE A 74 -2.73 -8.90 -7.26
C PHE A 74 -3.98 -9.50 -7.89
N ARG A 75 -3.80 -10.44 -8.82
CA ARG A 75 -4.87 -11.03 -9.63
C ARG A 75 -4.96 -12.54 -9.45
N ASP A 76 -6.18 -13.05 -9.36
CA ASP A 76 -6.48 -14.47 -9.31
C ASP A 76 -6.44 -15.10 -10.73
N LYS A 77 -6.81 -16.39 -10.82
CA LYS A 77 -6.88 -17.12 -12.10
C LYS A 77 -7.87 -16.50 -13.10
N LYS A 78 -8.91 -15.82 -12.61
CA LYS A 78 -9.97 -15.19 -13.40
C LYS A 78 -9.66 -13.71 -13.67
N ASN A 79 -8.45 -13.26 -13.37
CA ASN A 79 -8.02 -11.86 -13.46
C ASN A 79 -8.84 -10.90 -12.57
N LYS A 80 -9.43 -11.41 -11.48
CA LYS A 80 -10.11 -10.62 -10.45
C LYS A 80 -9.12 -10.20 -9.36
N PRO A 81 -9.36 -9.07 -8.66
CA PRO A 81 -8.55 -8.70 -7.51
C PRO A 81 -8.49 -9.79 -6.44
N VAL A 82 -7.29 -10.07 -5.95
CA VAL A 82 -7.08 -10.92 -4.77
C VAL A 82 -7.30 -10.09 -3.51
N LYS A 83 -8.34 -10.41 -2.73
CA LYS A 83 -8.72 -9.64 -1.54
C LYS A 83 -8.14 -10.25 -0.26
N ASN A 84 -8.11 -11.58 -0.15
CA ASN A 84 -7.60 -12.31 1.01
C ASN A 84 -6.17 -12.83 0.75
N THR A 85 -5.34 -12.89 1.80
CA THR A 85 -3.98 -13.44 1.74
C THR A 85 -3.95 -14.96 1.59
N SER A 86 -5.07 -15.66 1.85
CA SER A 86 -5.22 -17.09 1.61
C SER A 86 -5.47 -17.44 0.14
N GLU A 87 -5.88 -16.48 -0.67
CA GLU A 87 -6.12 -16.68 -2.10
C GLU A 87 -4.80 -16.78 -2.87
N LEU A 88 -4.84 -17.55 -3.96
CA LEU A 88 -3.68 -17.74 -4.82
C LEU A 88 -3.57 -16.60 -5.85
N ILE A 89 -2.35 -16.11 -5.99
CA ILE A 89 -1.98 -15.03 -6.91
C ILE A 89 -1.41 -15.66 -8.17
N TYR A 90 -1.99 -15.30 -9.31
CA TYR A 90 -1.59 -15.79 -10.63
C TYR A 90 -0.84 -14.72 -11.43
N SER A 91 -1.17 -13.44 -11.22
CA SER A 91 -0.53 -12.33 -11.93
C SER A 91 -0.70 -11.02 -11.18
N MET A 92 -0.17 -9.93 -11.76
CA MET A 92 -0.40 -8.57 -11.27
C MET A 92 -0.93 -7.67 -12.40
N ALA A 93 -1.80 -6.73 -12.03
CA ALA A 93 -2.36 -5.72 -12.93
C ALA A 93 -1.31 -4.77 -13.53
N SER A 94 -0.16 -4.62 -12.86
CA SER A 94 0.96 -3.78 -13.26
C SER A 94 2.24 -4.37 -12.68
N LEU A 95 3.33 -4.28 -13.45
CA LEU A 95 4.69 -4.63 -13.01
C LEU A 95 5.64 -3.42 -13.08
N LYS A 96 5.09 -2.21 -12.95
CA LYS A 96 5.84 -0.94 -12.98
C LYS A 96 6.09 -0.46 -11.55
N PRO A 97 7.35 -0.37 -11.06
CA PRO A 97 7.66 0.12 -9.71
C PRO A 97 7.08 1.50 -9.41
N LYS A 98 7.08 2.42 -10.39
CA LYS A 98 6.43 3.74 -10.24
C LYS A 98 4.94 3.65 -9.91
N THR A 99 4.24 2.64 -10.44
CA THR A 99 2.83 2.40 -10.08
C THR A 99 2.72 1.93 -8.63
N PHE A 100 3.64 1.09 -8.16
CA PHE A 100 3.64 0.56 -6.80
C PHE A 100 3.86 1.66 -5.76
N GLU A 101 4.86 2.51 -6.00
CA GLU A 101 5.16 3.63 -5.11
C GLU A 101 3.98 4.60 -5.02
N ARG A 102 3.40 4.97 -6.17
CA ARG A 102 2.18 5.79 -6.20
C ARG A 102 1.04 5.16 -5.39
N LYS A 103 0.81 3.85 -5.52
CA LYS A 103 -0.23 3.16 -4.75
C LYS A 103 0.07 3.08 -3.26
N CYS A 104 1.32 2.99 -2.87
CA CYS A 104 1.71 3.13 -1.47
C CYS A 104 1.46 4.54 -0.93
N MET A 105 1.73 5.59 -1.71
CA MET A 105 1.40 6.97 -1.31
C MET A 105 -0.11 7.18 -1.19
N GLU A 106 -0.90 6.74 -2.16
CA GLU A 106 -2.36 6.76 -2.08
C GLU A 106 -2.86 6.02 -0.83
N PHE A 107 -2.26 4.89 -0.46
CA PHE A 107 -2.63 4.11 0.72
C PHE A 107 -2.35 4.87 2.01
N TYR A 108 -1.18 5.49 2.14
CA TYR A 108 -0.82 6.25 3.32
C TYR A 108 -1.69 7.50 3.49
N VAL A 109 -2.00 8.20 2.39
CA VAL A 109 -2.93 9.33 2.39
C VAL A 109 -4.32 8.88 2.85
N GLU A 110 -4.85 7.80 2.29
CA GLU A 110 -6.14 7.26 2.73
C GLU A 110 -6.13 6.87 4.21
N LYS A 111 -5.02 6.35 4.74
CA LYS A 111 -4.90 6.03 6.18
C LYS A 111 -4.85 7.26 7.07
N VAL A 112 -4.17 8.31 6.65
CA VAL A 112 -4.14 9.60 7.37
C VAL A 112 -5.55 10.20 7.42
N LEU A 113 -6.22 10.29 6.28
CA LEU A 113 -7.60 10.80 6.18
C LEU A 113 -8.59 9.98 7.03
N GLN A 114 -8.41 8.66 7.09
CA GLN A 114 -9.33 7.76 7.79
C GLN A 114 -9.12 7.74 9.31
N LEU A 115 -7.86 7.77 9.77
CA LEU A 115 -7.48 7.36 11.13
C LEU A 115 -6.66 8.39 11.90
N PHE A 116 -6.22 9.47 11.26
CA PHE A 116 -5.42 10.51 11.90
C PHE A 116 -6.17 11.83 11.92
N ASP A 117 -6.39 12.43 10.76
CA ASP A 117 -7.05 13.72 10.60
C ASP A 117 -7.64 13.81 9.17
N PRO A 118 -8.97 13.95 9.03
CA PRO A 118 -9.64 14.03 7.73
C PRO A 118 -9.25 15.24 6.89
N ASP A 119 -8.84 16.33 7.54
CA ASP A 119 -8.55 17.60 6.88
C ASP A 119 -7.04 17.85 6.81
N PHE A 120 -6.23 16.85 7.18
CA PHE A 120 -4.77 16.95 7.28
C PHE A 120 -4.12 17.58 6.04
N PHE A 121 -4.59 17.21 4.85
CA PHE A 121 -4.02 17.62 3.57
C PHE A 121 -4.54 18.97 3.04
N ASP A 122 -5.36 19.69 3.82
CA ASP A 122 -5.83 21.03 3.46
C ASP A 122 -4.76 22.09 3.77
N ASP A 123 -3.82 21.76 4.66
CA ASP A 123 -2.66 22.59 4.99
C ASP A 123 -1.42 22.17 4.15
N LYS A 124 -0.82 23.15 3.47
CA LYS A 124 0.41 22.97 2.69
C LYS A 124 1.61 22.55 3.54
N GLU A 125 1.70 22.98 4.79
CA GLU A 125 2.79 22.56 5.69
C GLU A 125 2.63 21.09 6.08
N ASN A 126 1.40 20.62 6.29
CA ASN A 126 1.12 19.20 6.54
C ASN A 126 1.47 18.33 5.33
N ILE A 127 1.17 18.79 4.11
CA ILE A 127 1.61 18.13 2.87
C ILE A 127 3.14 17.99 2.87
N LYS A 128 3.89 19.07 3.13
CA LYS A 128 5.36 19.03 3.18
C LYS A 128 5.88 18.08 4.26
N ILE A 129 5.24 18.05 5.43
CA ILE A 129 5.60 17.12 6.51
C ILE A 129 5.41 15.68 6.04
N PHE A 130 4.27 15.37 5.42
CA PHE A 130 4.00 14.04 4.86
C PHE A 130 5.03 13.65 3.81
N GLU A 131 5.28 14.51 2.82
CA GLU A 131 6.22 14.22 1.73
C GLU A 131 7.64 14.05 2.25
N ARG A 132 8.07 14.84 3.24
CA ARG A 132 9.36 14.68 3.89
C ARG A 132 9.48 13.36 4.65
N LEU A 133 8.42 12.95 5.36
CA LEU A 133 8.43 11.71 6.14
C LEU A 133 8.37 10.48 5.24
N THR A 134 7.59 10.54 4.17
CA THR A 134 7.38 9.41 3.25
C THR A 134 8.41 9.34 2.13
N LEU A 135 9.11 10.46 1.89
CA LEU A 135 9.96 10.72 0.72
C LEU A 135 9.26 10.39 -0.61
N GLY A 136 7.93 10.52 -0.61
CA GLY A 136 7.08 10.33 -1.78
C GLY A 136 6.19 11.54 -2.00
N THR A 137 5.54 11.57 -3.17
CA THR A 137 4.67 12.68 -3.56
C THR A 137 3.23 12.37 -3.19
N VAL A 138 2.55 13.32 -2.57
CA VAL A 138 1.10 13.22 -2.30
C VAL A 138 0.33 13.17 -3.63
N PRO A 139 -0.78 12.42 -3.74
CA PRO A 139 -1.66 12.50 -4.90
C PRO A 139 -2.17 13.94 -5.17
N SER A 140 -2.71 14.19 -6.36
CA SER A 140 -3.30 15.50 -6.67
C SER A 140 -4.43 15.85 -5.70
N SER A 141 -4.69 17.14 -5.49
CA SER A 141 -5.80 17.61 -4.65
C SER A 141 -7.14 17.00 -5.07
N GLU A 142 -7.44 16.98 -6.37
CA GLU A 142 -8.63 16.31 -6.92
C GLU A 142 -8.73 14.83 -6.48
N LYS A 143 -7.59 14.14 -6.44
CA LYS A 143 -7.56 12.74 -6.01
C LYS A 143 -7.80 12.61 -4.51
N ILE A 144 -7.26 13.51 -3.70
CA ILE A 144 -7.49 13.56 -2.24
C ILE A 144 -8.96 13.84 -1.94
N GLU A 145 -9.56 14.81 -2.61
CA GLU A 145 -10.99 15.11 -2.46
C GLU A 145 -11.86 13.90 -2.83
N SER A 146 -11.55 13.21 -3.93
CA SER A 146 -12.24 11.95 -4.28
C SER A 146 -12.03 10.83 -3.25
N MET A 147 -10.97 10.87 -2.43
CA MET A 147 -10.76 9.93 -1.32
C MET A 147 -11.63 10.31 -0.12
N LYS A 148 -11.78 11.61 0.18
CA LYS A 148 -12.68 12.12 1.23
C LYS A 148 -14.14 11.81 0.92
N GLU A 149 -14.61 12.13 -0.28
CA GLU A 149 -16.01 11.90 -0.70
C GLU A 149 -16.40 10.41 -0.63
N ARG A 150 -15.53 9.51 -1.09
CA ARG A 150 -15.77 8.06 -1.01
C ARG A 150 -15.95 7.57 0.42
N ARG A 151 -15.33 8.25 1.40
CA ARG A 151 -15.48 7.94 2.83
C ARG A 151 -16.82 8.44 3.36
N GLU A 152 -17.20 9.68 3.05
CA GLU A 152 -18.47 10.27 3.49
C GLU A 152 -19.66 9.46 2.96
N TYR A 153 -19.58 9.01 1.70
CA TYR A 153 -20.58 8.13 1.11
C TYR A 153 -20.63 6.76 1.82
N ALA A 154 -19.49 6.15 2.13
CA ALA A 154 -19.45 4.87 2.85
C ALA A 154 -20.01 4.98 4.28
N GLN A 155 -19.73 6.08 4.99
CA GLN A 155 -20.24 6.33 6.34
C GLN A 155 -21.74 6.64 6.37
N SER A 156 -22.28 7.30 5.33
CA SER A 156 -23.71 7.57 5.22
C SER A 156 -24.53 6.35 4.76
N SER A 157 -23.93 5.44 4.00
CA SER A 157 -24.57 4.17 3.61
C SER A 157 -24.67 3.14 4.75
N ASP A 158 -23.80 3.24 5.77
CA ASP A 158 -23.89 2.37 6.96
C ASP A 158 -24.97 2.82 7.94
N ILE A 159 -25.36 4.10 7.93
CA ILE A 159 -26.40 4.67 8.81
C ILE A 159 -27.82 4.41 8.26
N SER A 160 -27.97 4.12 6.97
CA SER A 160 -29.27 3.96 6.30
C SER A 160 -29.78 2.51 6.20
N ASN A 161 -29.12 1.55 6.85
CA ASN A 161 -29.55 0.14 6.90
C ASN A 161 -30.12 -0.29 8.28
N ASP A 162 -30.34 0.67 9.19
CA ASP A 162 -30.90 0.44 10.53
C ASP A 162 -32.34 1.02 10.67
N ASP A 163 -33.13 1.07 9.59
CA ASP A 163 -34.58 1.38 9.62
C ASP A 163 -35.42 0.27 8.96
#